data_AF-A0A7Y9EIZ9-F1
#
_entry.id   AF-A0A7Y9EIZ9-F1
#
_cell.length_a   1.000
_cell.length_b   1.000
_cell.length_c   1.000
_cell.angle_alpha   90.00
_cell.angle_beta   90.00
_cell.angle_gamma   90.00
#
_symmetry.space_group_name_H-M   'P 1'
#
loop_
_entity.id
_entity.type
_entity.pdbx_description
1 polymer ?
#
loop_
_entity_poly.entity_id
_entity_poly.type
_entity_poly.pdbx_seq_one_letter_code
_entity_poly.pdbx_strand_id
1 'polypeptide(L)' 'MTVASPARPESRAAGVHRLVCRNCGAAEDVDRAAEHDPCLEPATGTGFRIEAAEVTFRGLCPACRARADGD' A
#
# COMPACT_ATOMS: atom_id res chain seq x y z
N MET A 1 -29.51 -2.20 -32.81
CA MET A 1 -29.67 -1.91 -31.36
C MET A 1 -28.36 -2.24 -30.70
N THR A 2 -27.55 -1.24 -30.36
CA THR A 2 -26.23 -1.45 -29.76
C THR A 2 -26.42 -1.84 -28.30
N VAL A 3 -26.05 -3.05 -27.92
CA VAL A 3 -25.98 -3.44 -26.50
C VAL A 3 -24.83 -2.66 -25.87
N ALA A 4 -25.14 -1.81 -24.89
CA ALA A 4 -24.13 -1.20 -24.04
C ALA A 4 -23.50 -2.31 -23.20
N SER A 5 -22.19 -2.51 -23.36
CA SER A 5 -21.41 -3.37 -22.48
C SER A 5 -21.44 -2.79 -21.06
N PRO A 6 -21.51 -3.62 -20.00
CA PRO A 6 -21.45 -3.10 -18.64
C PRO A 6 -20.11 -2.39 -18.45
N ALA A 7 -20.15 -1.13 -18.03
CA ALA A 7 -18.98 -0.45 -17.52
C ALA A 7 -18.43 -1.30 -16.37
N ARG A 8 -17.19 -1.80 -16.50
CA ARG A 8 -16.50 -2.38 -15.34
C ARG A 8 -16.49 -1.29 -14.28
N PRO A 9 -16.86 -1.57 -13.02
CA PRO A 9 -16.57 -0.61 -11.97
C PRO A 9 -15.07 -0.36 -12.03
N GLU A 10 -14.69 0.88 -12.33
CA GLU A 10 -13.30 1.30 -12.23
C GLU A 10 -12.89 0.97 -10.79
N SER A 11 -11.96 0.03 -10.62
CA SER A 11 -11.38 -0.28 -9.33
C SER A 11 -10.73 1.01 -8.85
N ARG A 12 -11.49 1.80 -8.09
CA ARG A 12 -11.05 3.03 -7.45
C ARG A 12 -9.76 2.66 -6.75
N ALA A 13 -8.63 3.14 -7.27
CA ALA A 13 -7.30 2.68 -6.89
C ALA A 13 -7.25 2.57 -5.37
N ALA A 14 -7.37 1.34 -4.86
CA ALA A 14 -7.28 1.08 -3.44
C ALA A 14 -5.85 1.47 -3.10
N GLY A 15 -5.66 2.39 -2.15
CA GLY A 15 -4.32 2.89 -1.85
C GLY A 15 -3.47 1.73 -1.38
N VAL A 16 -2.65 1.19 -2.27
CA VAL A 16 -1.76 0.09 -1.93
C VAL A 16 -0.69 0.63 -0.99
N HIS A 17 -0.40 -0.10 0.08
CA HIS A 17 0.78 0.21 0.86
C HIS A 17 2.00 -0.34 0.12
N ARG A 18 3.10 0.40 0.13
CA ARG A 18 4.33 -0.07 -0.51
C ARG A 18 5.25 -0.72 0.50
N LEU A 19 5.62 -1.98 0.31
CA LEU A 19 6.66 -2.65 1.09
C LEU A 19 8.00 -2.55 0.34
N VAL A 20 9.04 -2.02 0.99
CA VAL A 20 10.38 -1.89 0.42
C VAL A 20 11.41 -2.66 1.22
N CYS A 21 12.22 -3.48 0.55
CA CYS A 21 13.36 -4.17 1.14
C CYS A 21 14.48 -3.17 1.45
N ARG A 22 14.89 -3.10 2.72
CA ARG A 22 15.97 -2.22 3.18
C ARG A 22 17.36 -2.60 2.65
N ASN A 23 17.55 -3.82 2.16
CA ASN A 23 18.85 -4.32 1.72
C ASN A 23 19.04 -4.17 0.20
N CYS A 24 18.07 -4.62 -0.60
CA CYS A 24 18.19 -4.58 -2.06
C CYS A 24 17.29 -3.55 -2.75
N GLY A 25 16.39 -2.89 -2.01
CA GLY A 25 15.45 -1.91 -2.58
C GLY A 25 14.27 -2.51 -3.34
N ALA A 26 14.13 -3.85 -3.40
CA ALA A 26 12.96 -4.50 -4.00
C ALA A 26 11.66 -3.98 -3.34
N ALA A 27 10.67 -3.64 -4.16
CA ALA A 27 9.41 -3.08 -3.69
C ALA A 27 8.23 -3.88 -4.23
N GLU A 28 7.25 -4.13 -3.36
CA GLU A 28 6.00 -4.80 -3.70
C GLU A 28 4.82 -4.03 -3.10
N ASP A 29 3.74 -3.95 -3.86
CA ASP A 29 2.50 -3.32 -3.42
C ASP A 29 1.67 -4.35 -2.64
N VAL A 30 1.25 -3.99 -1.43
CA VAL A 30 0.42 -4.84 -0.56
C VAL A 30 -0.92 -4.18 -0.30
N ASP A 31 -1.96 -5.01 -0.24
CA ASP A 31 -3.31 -4.53 0.03
C ASP A 31 -3.39 -3.86 1.41
N ARG A 32 -4.21 -2.82 1.49
CA ARG A 32 -4.65 -2.24 2.76
C ARG A 32 -5.42 -3.28 3.56
N ALA A 33 -5.16 -3.34 4.86
CA ALA A 33 -5.98 -4.14 5.75
C ALA A 33 -7.42 -3.56 5.73
N ALA A 34 -8.40 -4.38 5.35
CA ALA A 34 -9.79 -3.94 5.14
C ALA A 34 -10.50 -3.48 6.43
N GLU A 35 -9.94 -3.80 7.59
CA GLU A 35 -10.66 -3.79 8.87
C GLU A 35 -10.42 -2.51 9.68
N HIS A 36 -9.30 -1.82 9.46
CA HIS A 36 -8.94 -0.57 10.11
C HIS A 36 -7.85 0.10 9.28
N ASP A 37 -8.14 1.29 8.74
CA ASP A 37 -7.15 2.14 8.07
C ASP A 37 -6.85 3.38 8.94
N PRO A 38 -6.25 3.19 10.14
CA PRO A 38 -5.87 4.30 11.02
C PRO A 38 -4.81 5.20 10.39
N CYS A 39 -4.27 4.83 9.24
CA CYS A 39 -3.33 5.61 8.47
C CYS A 39 -3.98 6.79 7.71
N LEU A 40 -5.31 6.78 7.52
CA LEU A 40 -6.05 7.88 6.87
C LEU A 40 -6.65 8.87 7.87
N GLU A 41 -6.68 8.54 9.16
CA GLU A 41 -7.20 9.41 10.22
C GLU A 41 -6.03 9.99 11.03
N PRO A 42 -5.67 11.26 10.82
CA PRO A 42 -4.65 11.89 11.67
C PRO A 42 -5.16 11.93 13.12
N ALA A 43 -4.25 11.77 14.09
CA ALA A 43 -4.55 12.19 15.45
C ALA A 43 -4.93 13.69 15.43
N THR A 44 -6.10 14.00 15.99
CA THR A 44 -6.81 15.28 15.89
C THR A 44 -5.92 16.52 16.07
N GLY A 45 -6.20 17.62 15.34
CA GLY A 45 -5.78 18.97 15.76
C GLY A 45 -4.68 19.68 14.95
N THR A 46 -4.37 19.27 13.72
CA THR A 46 -3.30 19.96 12.94
C THR A 46 -3.79 21.21 12.19
N GLY A 47 -5.10 21.38 11.98
CA GLY A 47 -5.66 22.50 11.21
C GLY A 47 -5.45 22.40 9.69
N PHE A 48 -4.88 21.29 9.19
CA PHE A 48 -4.68 21.03 7.78
C PHE A 48 -5.90 20.35 7.15
N ARG A 49 -6.18 20.67 5.88
CA ARG A 49 -7.02 19.84 5.02
C ARG A 49 -6.13 18.75 4.41
N ILE A 50 -6.45 17.50 4.68
CA ILE A 50 -5.68 16.34 4.21
C ILE A 50 -6.27 15.87 2.89
N GLU A 51 -5.42 15.77 1.87
CA GLU A 51 -5.81 15.29 0.53
C GLU A 51 -5.40 13.82 0.31
N ALA A 52 -4.31 13.36 0.94
CA ALA A 52 -3.81 11.99 0.83
C ALA A 52 -2.91 11.60 2.01
N ALA A 53 -2.78 10.28 2.25
CA ALA A 53 -1.76 9.68 3.12
C ALA A 53 -1.07 8.53 2.38
N GLU A 54 0.27 8.55 2.35
CA GLU A 54 1.11 7.53 1.74
C GLU A 54 1.84 6.73 2.83
N VAL A 55 1.73 5.41 2.78
CA VAL A 55 2.36 4.51 3.76
C VAL A 55 3.37 3.63 3.06
N THR A 56 4.62 3.65 3.54
CA THR A 56 5.68 2.76 3.10
C THR A 56 6.14 1.88 4.25
N PHE A 57 5.94 0.57 4.12
CA PHE A 57 6.53 -0.43 5.01
C PHE A 57 7.98 -0.70 4.60
N ARG A 58 8.87 -0.91 5.58
CA ARG A 58 10.27 -1.27 5.33
C ARG A 58 10.60 -2.58 6.02
N GLY A 59 11.17 -3.53 5.27
CA GLY A 59 11.48 -4.88 5.76
C GLY A 59 12.64 -5.53 5.00
N LEU A 60 12.74 -6.85 5.04
CA LEU A 60 13.67 -7.64 4.21
C LEU A 60 12.85 -8.56 3.30
N CYS A 61 13.18 -8.61 2.01
CA CYS A 61 12.57 -9.56 1.09
C CYS A 61 13.04 -11.00 1.41
N PRO A 62 12.31 -12.04 0.98
CA PRO A 62 12.64 -13.44 1.26
C PRO A 62 14.08 -13.81 0.86
N ALA A 63 14.56 -13.30 -0.27
CA ALA A 63 15.92 -13.52 -0.75
C ALA A 63 16.98 -12.89 0.17
N CYS A 64 16.74 -11.68 0.68
CA CYS A 64 17.67 -11.01 1.60
C CYS A 64 17.63 -11.63 2.99
N ARG A 65 16.47 -12.10 3.44
CA ARG A 65 16.32 -12.81 4.71
C ARG A 65 17.06 -14.14 4.68
N ALA A 66 16.82 -14.97 3.65
CA ALA A 66 17.53 -16.24 3.46
C ALA A 66 19.05 -16.10 3.37
N ARG A 67 19.55 -14.95 2.90
CA ARG A 67 20.98 -14.66 2.81
C ARG A 67 21.60 -14.18 4.13
N ALA A 68 20.78 -13.67 5.05
CA ALA A 68 21.19 -13.27 6.40
C ALA A 68 21.11 -14.43 7.40
N ASP A 69 20.17 -15.37 7.21
CA ASP A 69 20.01 -16.56 8.06
C ASP A 69 21.01 -17.69 7.71
N GLY A 70 21.75 -17.56 6.62
CA GLY A 70 22.70 -18.56 6.11
C GLY A 70 24.19 -18.19 6.27
N ASP A 71 24.49 -17.16 7.08
CA ASP A 71 25.84 -16.76 7.49
C ASP A 71 26.19 -17.36 8.87
#